data_AF-A0A0J5FTG2-F1
#
_entry.id   AF-A0A0J5FTG2-F1
#
_cell.length_a   1.000
_cell.length_b   1.000
_cell.length_c   1.000
_cell.angle_alpha   90.00
_cell.angle_beta   90.00
_cell.angle_gamma   90.00
#
_symmetry.space_group_name_H-M   'P 1'
#
loop_
_entity.id
_entity.type
_entity.pdbx_description
1 polymer ?
#
loop_
_entity_poly.entity_id
_entity_poly.type
_entity_poly.pdbx_seq_one_letter_code
_entity_poly.pdbx_strand_id
1 'polypeptide(L)' 'MGVVITEAFVVNVIHDDMWVAECDELGLVTEAKTYDELTEKVWEIAPELYEINGMGDQSEVIRLKFIQEQSSDSRVAL' A
#
# COMPACT_ATOMS: atom_id res chain seq x y z
N MET A 1 17.52 12.21 21.27
CA MET A 1 16.51 12.16 20.19
C MET A 1 16.63 10.80 19.55
N GLY A 2 15.86 9.81 20.02
CA GLY A 2 15.81 8.51 19.37
C GLY A 2 15.10 8.64 18.03
N VAL A 3 15.66 8.07 16.97
CA VAL A 3 14.92 7.91 15.72
C VAL A 3 13.81 6.90 16.01
N VAL A 4 12.57 7.37 16.05
CA VAL A 4 11.41 6.49 15.90
C VAL A 4 11.45 5.99 14.46
N ILE A 5 11.96 4.77 14.29
CA ILE A 5 11.75 4.00 13.06
C ILE A 5 10.28 3.57 13.15
N THR A 6 9.35 4.36 12.60
CA THR A 6 8.02 3.83 12.33
C THR A 6 8.19 2.77 11.25
N GLU A 7 7.82 1.53 11.58
CA GLU A 7 7.79 0.44 10.61
C GLU A 7 6.80 0.80 9.50
N ALA A 8 7.21 0.59 8.26
CA ALA A 8 6.39 0.93 7.10
C ALA A 8 5.52 -0.27 6.76
N PHE A 9 4.23 -0.03 6.54
CA PHE A 9 3.29 -1.04 6.07
C PHE A 9 3.67 -1.47 4.66
N VAL A 10 3.86 -2.77 4.48
CA VAL A 10 4.24 -3.32 3.19
C VAL A 10 3.00 -3.47 2.33
N VAL A 11 2.95 -2.72 1.23
CA VAL A 11 1.90 -2.82 0.22
C VAL A 11 2.47 -3.59 -0.97
N ASN A 12 2.06 -4.83 -1.14
CA ASN A 12 2.43 -5.63 -2.30
C ASN A 12 1.59 -5.18 -3.49
N VAL A 13 2.27 -4.88 -4.60
CA VAL A 13 1.64 -4.44 -5.84
C VAL A 13 1.91 -5.47 -6.90
N ILE A 14 0.84 -6.04 -7.45
CA ILE A 14 0.89 -7.04 -8.50
C ILE A 14 0.21 -6.44 -9.73
N HIS A 15 0.79 -6.70 -10.90
CA HIS A 15 0.21 -6.30 -12.18
C HIS A 15 0.06 -7.52 -13.08
N ASP A 16 -1.18 -7.87 -13.39
CA ASP A 16 -1.53 -8.90 -14.37
C ASP A 16 -2.34 -8.28 -15.52
N ASP A 17 -3.68 -8.23 -15.42
CA ASP A 17 -4.56 -7.44 -16.30
C ASP A 17 -4.90 -6.04 -15.72
N MET A 18 -4.79 -5.90 -14.40
CA MET A 18 -5.07 -4.68 -13.64
C MET A 18 -4.02 -4.53 -12.53
N TRP A 19 -3.81 -3.30 -12.05
CA TRP A 19 -2.99 -3.05 -10.87
C TRP A 19 -3.76 -3.43 -9.62
N VAL A 20 -3.17 -4.27 -8.79
CA VAL A 20 -3.74 -4.69 -7.51
C VAL A 20 -2.75 -4.36 -6.42
N ALA A 21 -3.22 -3.74 -5.34
CA ALA A 21 -2.46 -3.49 -4.11
C ALA A 21 -3.10 -4.26 -2.96
N GLU A 22 -2.26 -4.98 -2.22
CA GLU A 22 -2.64 -5.64 -0.96
C GLU A 22 -1.67 -5.29 0.17
N CYS A 23 -2.18 -5.16 1.38
CA CYS A 23 -1.38 -5.02 2.59
C CYS A 23 -2.03 -5.83 3.71
N ASP A 24 -1.41 -6.97 4.06
CA ASP A 24 -1.91 -7.86 5.12
C ASP A 24 -2.02 -7.17 6.48
N GLU A 25 -1.07 -6.30 6.80
CA GLU A 25 -1.00 -5.62 8.10
C GLU A 25 -2.18 -4.66 8.30
N LEU A 26 -2.57 -3.92 7.26
CA LEU A 26 -3.73 -3.02 7.29
C LEU A 26 -5.03 -3.72 6.91
N GLY A 27 -4.96 -4.93 6.35
CA GLY A 27 -6.10 -5.56 5.67
C GLY A 27 -6.58 -4.78 4.44
N LEU A 28 -5.66 -4.05 3.79
CA LEU A 28 -5.96 -3.23 2.61
C LEU A 28 -5.93 -4.10 1.37
N VAL A 29 -6.98 -4.06 0.55
CA VAL A 29 -7.01 -4.66 -0.79
C VAL A 29 -7.73 -3.71 -1.73
N THR A 30 -7.07 -3.30 -2.82
CA THR A 30 -7.65 -2.39 -3.82
C THR A 30 -7.09 -2.66 -5.21
N GLU A 31 -7.83 -2.27 -6.23
CA GLU A 31 -7.46 -2.45 -7.63
C GLU A 31 -7.73 -1.18 -8.45
N ALA A 32 -6.90 -0.93 -9.47
CA ALA A 32 -7.05 0.20 -10.38
C ALA A 32 -6.43 -0.06 -11.76
N LYS A 33 -6.88 0.70 -12.76
CA LYS A 33 -6.41 0.55 -14.14
C LYS A 33 -4.98 1.05 -14.34
N THR A 34 -4.52 1.97 -13.50
CA THR A 34 -3.17 2.53 -13.55
C THR A 34 -2.54 2.48 -12.17
N TYR A 35 -1.20 2.44 -12.13
CA TYR A 35 -0.44 2.46 -10.89
C TYR A 35 -0.67 3.74 -10.08
N ASP A 36 -0.87 4.87 -10.76
CA ASP A 36 -1.15 6.16 -10.14
C ASP A 36 -2.49 6.14 -9.41
N GLU A 37 -3.58 5.75 -10.09
CA GLU A 37 -4.89 5.57 -9.47
C GLU A 37 -4.87 4.54 -8.34
N LEU A 38 -4.08 3.47 -8.48
CA LEU A 38 -3.91 2.46 -7.42
C LEU A 38 -3.30 3.10 -6.17
N THR A 39 -2.24 3.88 -6.36
CA THR A 39 -1.51 4.53 -5.27
C THR A 39 -2.38 5.58 -4.59
N GLU A 40 -3.14 6.37 -5.34
CA GLU A 40 -4.12 7.33 -4.80
C GLU A 40 -5.14 6.63 -3.90
N LYS A 41 -5.77 5.55 -4.39
CA LYS A 41 -6.72 4.77 -3.60
C LYS A 41 -6.10 4.19 -2.33
N VAL A 42 -4.88 3.67 -2.42
CA VAL A 42 -4.16 3.15 -1.25
C VAL A 42 -3.97 4.25 -0.20
N TRP A 43 -3.61 5.47 -0.60
CA TRP A 43 -3.45 6.60 0.32
C TRP A 43 -4.75 7.09 0.93
N GLU A 44 -5.88 6.96 0.24
CA GLU A 44 -7.20 7.27 0.79
C GLU A 44 -7.65 6.23 1.82
N ILE A 45 -7.43 4.94 1.54
CA ILE A 45 -7.96 3.83 2.35
C ILE A 45 -7.05 3.49 3.54
N ALA A 46 -5.73 3.61 3.39
CA ALA A 46 -4.76 3.28 4.43
C ALA A 46 -4.99 3.96 5.80
N PRO A 47 -5.24 5.29 5.89
CA PRO A 47 -5.53 5.93 7.17
C PRO A 47 -6.83 5.45 7.78
N GLU A 48 -7.89 5.26 6.98
CA GLU A 48 -9.17 4.75 7.46
C GLU A 48 -9.01 3.35 8.07
N LEU A 49 -8.28 2.46 7.39
CA LEU A 49 -8.01 1.11 7.90
C LEU A 49 -7.12 1.11 9.14
N TYR A 50 -6.13 2.01 9.20
CA TYR A 50 -5.25 2.16 10.36
C TYR A 50 -6.05 2.55 11.62
N GLU A 51 -6.98 3.50 11.49
CA GLU A 51 -7.88 3.90 12.57
C GLU A 51 -8.88 2.79 12.95
N ILE A 52 -9.50 2.14 11.96
CA ILE A 52 -10.47 1.06 12.18
C ILE A 52 -9.83 -0.14 12.89
N ASN A 53 -8.57 -0.44 12.57
CA ASN A 53 -7.80 -1.51 13.21
C ASN A 53 -7.29 -1.13 14.61
N GLY A 54 -7.53 0.11 15.08
CA GLY A 54 -7.12 0.59 16.39
C GLY A 54 -5.61 0.73 16.54
N MET A 55 -4.88 0.91 15.44
CA MET A 55 -3.42 1.00 15.43
C MET A 55 -2.90 2.37 15.87
N GLY A 56 -3.76 3.38 15.90
CA GLY A 56 -3.43 4.75 16.28
C GLY A 56 -4.45 5.73 15.70
N ASP A 57 -4.09 7.01 15.70
CA ASP A 57 -4.88 8.10 15.14
C ASP A 57 -4.12 8.75 13.97
N GLN A 58 -4.80 9.52 13.11
CA GLN A 58 -4.23 10.13 11.90
C GLN A 58 -3.05 11.09 12.17
N SER A 59 -2.76 11.40 13.43
CA SER A 59 -1.59 12.16 13.85
C SER A 59 -0.27 11.36 13.75
N GLU A 60 -0.30 10.04 13.57
CA GLU A 60 0.88 9.23 13.30
C GLU A 60 1.24 9.24 11.81
N VAL A 61 2.53 9.42 11.50
CA VAL A 61 3.00 9.44 10.13
C VAL A 61 2.96 8.01 9.59
N ILE A 62 1.87 7.65 8.89
CA ILE A 62 1.75 6.39 8.16
C ILE A 62 2.83 6.35 7.08
N ARG A 63 3.63 5.28 7.11
CA ARG A 63 4.63 5.00 6.08
C ARG A 63 4.17 3.78 5.30
N LEU A 64 4.00 3.93 4.00
CA LEU A 64 3.66 2.84 3.09
C LEU A 64 4.88 2.49 2.24
N LYS A 65 5.20 1.21 2.15
CA LYS A 65 6.27 0.68 1.30
C LYS A 65 5.64 -0.15 0.20
N PHE A 66 5.58 0.41 -1.01
CA PHE A 66 5.11 -0.30 -2.19
C PHE A 66 6.20 -1.26 -2.67
N ILE A 67 5.91 -2.56 -2.63
CA ILE A 67 6.75 -3.61 -3.20
C ILE A 67 6.05 -4.14 -4.43
N GLN A 68 6.58 -3.77 -5.60
CA GLN A 68 6.05 -4.30 -6.84
C GLN A 68 6.66 -5.67 -7.13
N GLU A 69 5.82 -6.69 -7.18
CA GLU A 69 6.22 -8.03 -7.61
C GLU A 69 5.81 -8.23 -9.07
N GLN A 70 6.82 -8.36 -9.95
CA GLN A 70 6.62 -8.66 -11.36
C GLN A 70 7.16 -10.05 -11.66
N SER A 71 6.31 -10.91 -12.21
CA SER A 71 6.75 -12.19 -12.78
C SER A 71 7.39 -11.95 -14.15
N SER A 72 8.38 -12.77 -14.51
CA SER A 72 9.17 -12.62 -15.76
C SER A 72 8.34 -12.68 -17.05
N ASP A 73 7.10 -13.19 -16.96
CA ASP A 73 6.17 -13.36 -18.08
C ASP A 73 5.31 -12.10 -18.36
N SER A 74 5.03 -11.27 -17.33
CA SER A 74 4.10 -10.13 -17.39
C SER A 74 4.81 -8.78 -17.18
N ARG A 75 5.99 -8.61 -17.78
CA ARG A 75 6.84 -7.43 -17.54
C ARG A 75 6.21 -6.17 -18.13
N VAL A 76 5.64 -5.31 -17.28
CA VAL A 76 5.24 -3.96 -17.67
C VAL A 76 6.42 -3.03 -17.52
N ALA A 77 6.81 -2.42 -18.65
CA ALA A 77 7.70 -1.27 -18.62
C ALA A 77 6.91 -0.08 -18.06
N LEU A 78 7.13 0.22 -16.77
CA LEU A 78 6.74 1.48 -16.14
C LEU A 78 7.63 2.63 -16.65
#